data_AF-A0A9N7L0V4-F1
#
_entry.id   AF-A0A9N7L0V4-F1
#
_cell.length_a   1.000
_cell.length_b   1.000
_cell.length_c   1.000
_cell.angle_alpha   90.00
_cell.angle_beta   90.00
_cell.angle_gamma   90.00
#
_symmetry.space_group_name_H-M   'P 1'
#
loop_
_entity.id
_entity.type
_entity.pdbx_description
1 polymer ?
#
loop_
_entity_poly.entity_id
_entity_poly.type
_entity_poly.pdbx_seq_one_letter_code
_entity_poly.pdbx_strand_id
1 'polypeptide(L)'
;MSLQQKMRLLSAWLPAGLPYVETEVGSYLYLHDVPYELESILARWLLLQPDLTDRDLSTCVLVEGGKGLAITREGWESFLCWLVETLRAKLIDMEQAQ
;
A
#
# COMPACT_ATOMS: atom_id res chain seq x y z
N MET A 1 8.07 -16.77 12.40
CA MET A 1 7.84 -15.32 12.24
C MET A 1 8.92 -14.56 12.98
N SER A 2 9.62 -13.66 12.32
CA SER A 2 10.62 -12.79 12.96
C SER A 2 9.95 -11.72 13.83
N LEU A 3 10.69 -11.12 14.76
CA LEU A 3 10.21 -10.00 15.58
C LEU A 3 9.74 -8.82 14.70
N GLN A 4 10.47 -8.56 13.61
CA GLN A 4 10.12 -7.52 12.63
C GLN A 4 8.77 -7.77 11.95
N GLN A 5 8.46 -9.01 11.58
CA GLN A 5 7.15 -9.35 11.00
C GLN A 5 6.01 -9.14 12.00
N LYS A 6 6.23 -9.46 13.29
CA LYS A 6 5.22 -9.25 14.33
C LYS A 6 4.90 -7.78 14.58
N MET A 7 5.88 -6.90 14.45
CA MET A 7 5.69 -5.45 14.61
C MET A 7 4.96 -4.81 13.42
N ARG A 8 5.04 -5.45 12.24
CA ARG A 8 4.38 -5.01 11.01
C ARG A 8 3.03 -5.68 10.77
N LEU A 9 2.46 -6.37 11.76
CA LEU A 9 1.13 -6.93 11.63
C LEU A 9 0.10 -5.82 11.49
N LEU A 10 -0.90 -6.02 10.62
CA LEU A 10 -2.00 -5.08 10.45
C LEU A 10 -2.69 -4.75 11.78
N SER A 11 -2.82 -5.73 12.68
CA SER A 11 -3.40 -5.54 14.02
C SER A 11 -2.58 -4.61 14.92
N ALA A 12 -1.25 -4.57 14.76
CA ALA A 12 -0.38 -3.64 15.47
C ALA A 12 -0.44 -2.22 14.87
N TRP A 13 -0.79 -2.12 13.58
CA TRP A 13 -0.91 -0.85 12.85
C TRP A 13 -2.22 -0.10 13.10
N LEU A 14 -3.34 -0.82 13.26
CA LEU A 14 -4.66 -0.18 13.45
C LEU A 14 -4.71 0.84 14.62
N PRO A 15 -4.12 0.57 15.80
CA PRO A 15 -4.12 1.55 16.90
C PRO A 15 -3.05 2.64 16.75
N ALA A 16 -1.94 2.33 16.07
CA ALA A 16 -0.77 3.22 15.97
C ALA A 16 -0.87 4.22 14.79
N GLY A 17 -1.70 3.92 13.80
CA GLY A 17 -1.79 4.69 12.56
C GLY A 17 -0.68 4.34 11.57
N LEU A 18 -0.72 4.99 10.40
CA LEU A 18 0.26 4.80 9.33
C LEU A 18 1.51 5.64 9.64
N PRO A 19 2.73 5.05 9.60
CA PRO A 19 3.98 5.76 9.88
C PRO A 19 4.43 6.59 8.67
N TYR A 20 3.60 7.54 8.25
CA TYR A 20 3.94 8.46 7.17
C TYR A 20 5.15 9.31 7.54
N VAL A 21 5.98 9.57 6.54
CA VAL A 21 7.00 10.60 6.60
C VAL A 21 6.46 11.83 5.89
N GLU A 22 6.36 12.93 6.63
CA GLU A 22 5.93 14.23 6.11
C GLU A 22 7.14 15.01 5.59
N THR A 23 7.05 15.52 4.36
CA THR A 23 8.06 16.38 3.74
C THR A 23 7.41 17.57 3.05
N GLU A 24 8.21 18.56 2.63
CA GLU A 24 7.71 19.72 1.88
C GLU A 24 7.03 19.35 0.56
N VAL A 25 7.37 18.17 0.01
CA VAL A 25 6.88 17.68 -1.29
C VAL A 25 5.71 16.71 -1.15
N GLY A 26 5.32 16.38 0.09
CA GLY A 26 4.20 15.49 0.39
C GLY A 26 4.50 14.44 1.45
N SER A 27 3.52 13.56 1.65
CA SER A 27 3.51 12.48 2.64
C SER A 27 3.74 11.14 1.94
N TYR A 28 4.63 10.32 2.47
CA TYR A 28 4.91 8.99 1.90
C TYR A 28 5.12 7.92 2.95
N LEU A 29 4.90 6.68 2.55
CA LEU A 29 5.04 5.48 3.37
C LEU A 29 6.08 4.55 2.76
N TYR A 30 7.12 4.20 3.50
CA TYR A 30 8.12 3.24 3.01
C TYR A 30 7.48 1.86 2.77
N LEU A 31 7.83 1.23 1.65
CA LEU A 31 7.25 -0.06 1.28
C LEU A 31 7.58 -1.17 2.28
N HIS A 32 8.74 -1.08 2.94
CA HIS A 32 9.12 -2.02 4.00
C HIS A 32 8.43 -1.76 5.34
N ASP A 33 7.72 -0.64 5.48
CA ASP A 33 6.95 -0.35 6.69
C ASP A 33 5.53 -0.92 6.54
N VAL A 34 4.93 -0.91 5.34
CA VAL A 34 3.58 -1.44 5.03
C VAL A 34 3.23 -2.72 5.78
N PRO A 35 1.95 -2.94 6.21
CA PRO A 35 1.58 -4.15 6.93
C PRO A 35 2.01 -5.41 6.19
N TYR A 36 2.58 -6.35 6.92
CA TYR A 36 3.17 -7.56 6.35
C TYR A 36 2.16 -8.35 5.51
N GLU A 37 0.89 -8.38 5.93
CA GLU A 37 -0.20 -9.03 5.21
C GLU A 37 -0.49 -8.40 3.84
N LEU A 38 -0.19 -7.11 3.68
CA LEU A 38 -0.44 -6.34 2.46
C LEU A 38 0.81 -6.19 1.58
N GLU A 39 2.01 -6.43 2.11
CA GLU A 39 3.29 -6.21 1.41
C GLU A 39 3.32 -6.89 0.03
N SER A 40 3.01 -8.18 -0.03
CA SER A 40 3.03 -8.93 -1.30
C SER A 40 1.91 -8.52 -2.27
N ILE A 41 0.76 -8.11 -1.75
CA ILE A 41 -0.39 -7.68 -2.55
C ILE A 41 -0.08 -6.32 -3.16
N LEU A 42 0.43 -5.38 -2.36
CA LEU A 42 0.84 -4.05 -2.81
C LEU A 42 1.92 -4.14 -3.89
N ALA A 43 2.97 -4.94 -3.68
CA ALA A 43 4.03 -5.11 -4.66
C ALA A 43 3.50 -5.61 -6.01
N ARG A 44 2.60 -6.60 -5.99
CA ARG A 44 1.98 -7.14 -7.21
C ARG A 44 1.01 -6.15 -7.86
N TRP A 45 0.26 -5.39 -7.06
CA TRP A 45 -0.63 -4.36 -7.57
C TRP A 45 0.16 -3.26 -8.29
N LEU A 46 1.25 -2.77 -7.70
CA LEU A 46 2.15 -1.79 -8.33
C LEU A 46 2.75 -2.32 -9.64
N LEU A 47 3.19 -3.58 -9.68
CA LEU A 47 3.73 -4.20 -10.91
C LEU A 47 2.71 -4.27 -12.06
N LEU A 48 1.41 -4.27 -11.75
CA LEU A 48 0.33 -4.29 -12.72
C LEU A 48 -0.17 -2.90 -13.11
N GLN A 49 0.44 -1.84 -12.56
CA GLN A 49 0.06 -0.44 -12.76
C GLN A 49 1.28 0.35 -13.29
N PRO A 50 1.67 0.17 -14.57
CA PRO A 50 2.82 0.86 -15.15
C PRO A 50 2.69 2.38 -15.05
N ASP A 51 1.48 2.92 -15.25
CA ASP A 51 1.21 4.35 -15.18
C ASP A 51 1.46 4.97 -13.80
N LEU A 52 1.40 4.17 -12.73
CA LEU A 52 1.65 4.60 -11.35
C LEU A 52 3.11 4.40 -10.93
N THR A 53 3.92 3.69 -11.71
CA THR A 53 5.29 3.32 -11.35
C THR A 53 6.34 3.91 -12.30
N ASP A 54 5.93 4.40 -13.47
CA ASP A 54 6.77 5.13 -14.39
C ASP A 54 7.12 6.52 -13.83
N ARG A 55 8.40 6.72 -13.52
CA ARG A 55 8.91 7.96 -12.90
C ARG A 55 8.85 9.17 -13.82
N ASP A 56 8.66 8.97 -15.11
CA ASP A 56 8.55 10.06 -16.08
C ASP A 56 7.12 10.62 -16.16
N LEU A 57 6.14 9.94 -15.54
CA LEU A 57 4.74 10.37 -15.51
C LEU A 57 4.41 11.15 -14.24
N SER A 58 3.55 12.17 -14.38
CA SER A 58 3.03 12.94 -13.24
C SER A 58 2.10 12.12 -12.33
N THR A 59 1.68 10.94 -12.79
CA THR A 59 0.86 9.97 -12.04
C THR A 59 1.71 9.00 -11.21
N CYS A 60 3.04 9.08 -11.30
CA CYS A 60 3.93 8.24 -10.51
C CYS A 60 3.67 8.42 -9.01
N VAL A 61 3.44 7.32 -8.31
CA VAL A 61 3.21 7.31 -6.85
C VAL A 61 4.40 6.74 -6.09
N LEU A 62 5.50 6.43 -6.76
CA LEU A 62 6.71 5.90 -6.14
C LEU A 62 7.73 7.01 -5.89
N VAL A 63 8.28 7.04 -4.68
CA VAL A 63 9.33 7.98 -4.28
C VAL A 63 10.52 7.24 -3.71
N GLU A 64 11.72 7.74 -3.98
CA GLU A 64 12.96 7.22 -3.40
C GLU A 64 13.33 8.07 -2.18
N GLY A 65 13.32 7.46 -0.99
CA GLY A 65 13.73 8.11 0.25
C GLY A 65 15.04 7.56 0.80
N GLY A 66 15.53 8.13 1.90
CA GLY A 66 16.78 7.70 2.53
C GLY A 66 16.77 6.25 3.06
N LYS A 67 15.58 5.64 3.20
CA LYS A 67 15.43 4.22 3.59
C LYS A 67 15.01 3.32 2.41
N GLY A 68 15.11 3.81 1.18
CA GLY A 68 14.72 3.10 -0.05
C GLY A 68 13.35 3.52 -0.58
N LEU A 69 12.68 2.60 -1.26
CA LEU A 69 11.45 2.88 -1.99
C LEU A 69 10.25 3.08 -1.06
N ALA A 70 9.45 4.10 -1.36
CA ALA A 70 8.22 4.45 -0.68
C ALA A 70 7.10 4.71 -1.68
N ILE A 71 5.87 4.63 -1.21
CA ILE A 71 4.66 5.00 -1.93
C ILE A 71 4.14 6.33 -1.37
N THR A 72 3.69 7.23 -2.23
CA THR A 72 3.01 8.45 -1.77
C THR A 72 1.71 8.10 -1.06
N ARG A 73 1.20 9.04 -0.26
CA ARG A 73 -0.10 8.91 0.37
C ARG A 73 -1.22 8.65 -0.65
N GLU A 74 -1.21 9.35 -1.79
CA GLU A 74 -2.21 9.19 -2.85
C GLU A 74 -2.15 7.78 -3.46
N GLY A 75 -0.94 7.24 -3.67
CA GLY A 75 -0.76 5.87 -4.14
C GLY A 75 -1.25 4.83 -3.14
N TRP A 76 -0.98 5.07 -1.85
CA TRP A 76 -1.47 4.20 -0.79
C TRP A 76 -2.99 4.22 -0.67
N GLU A 77 -3.62 5.40 -0.74
CA GLU A 77 -5.07 5.55 -0.74
C GLU A 77 -5.70 4.86 -1.96
N SER A 78 -5.09 5.01 -3.15
CA SER A 78 -5.52 4.33 -4.37
C SER A 78 -5.46 2.79 -4.24
N PHE A 79 -4.39 2.28 -3.62
CA PHE A 79 -4.27 0.85 -3.32
C PHE A 79 -5.37 0.37 -2.37
N LEU A 80 -5.67 1.13 -1.30
CA LEU A 80 -6.74 0.77 -0.37
C LEU A 80 -8.13 0.79 -1.02
N CYS A 81 -8.41 1.79 -1.87
CA CYS A 81 -9.64 1.84 -2.66
C CYS A 81 -9.79 0.57 -3.52
N TRP A 82 -8.76 0.24 -4.31
CA TRP A 82 -8.74 -0.96 -5.13
C TRP A 82 -8.95 -2.24 -4.30
N LEU A 83 -8.30 -2.36 -3.14
CA LEU A 83 -8.41 -3.51 -2.27
C LEU A 83 -9.86 -3.69 -1.77
N VAL A 84 -10.46 -2.62 -1.25
CA VAL A 84 -11.84 -2.64 -0.73
C VAL A 84 -12.85 -2.94 -1.83
N GLU A 85 -12.69 -2.34 -3.01
CA GLU A 85 -13.55 -2.61 -4.16
C GLU A 85 -13.44 -4.06 -4.64
N THR A 86 -12.22 -4.61 -4.67
CA THR A 86 -11.97 -6.00 -5.03
C THR A 86 -12.64 -6.96 -4.04
N LEU A 87 -12.53 -6.69 -2.74
CA LEU A 87 -13.17 -7.49 -1.69
C LEU A 87 -14.71 -7.40 -1.78
N ARG A 88 -15.26 -6.21 -2.03
CA ARG A 88 -16.71 -6.02 -2.24
C ARG A 88 -17.22 -6.81 -3.45
N ALA A 89 -16.53 -6.73 -4.58
CA ALA A 89 -16.89 -7.50 -5.77
C ALA A 89 -16.91 -9.00 -5.47
N LYS A 90 -15.89 -9.50 -4.75
CA LYS A 90 -15.83 -10.91 -4.35
C LYS A 90 -16.96 -11.33 -3.41
N LEU A 91 -17.37 -10.46 -2.48
CA LEU A 91 -18.52 -10.75 -1.61
C LEU A 91 -19.82 -10.84 -2.42
N ILE A 92 -20.05 -9.92 -3.37
CA ILE A 92 -21.21 -9.95 -4.25
C ILE A 92 -21.24 -11.25 -5.07
N ASP A 93 -20.10 -11.65 -5.65
CA ASP A 93 -19.98 -12.93 -6.37
C ASP A 93 -20.39 -14.13 -5.49
N MET A 94 -20.01 -14.10 -4.20
CA MET A 94 -20.33 -15.16 -3.24
C MET A 94 -21.81 -15.19 -2.85
N GLU A 95 -22.43 -14.02 -2.64
CA GLU A 95 -23.85 -13.88 -2.33
C GLU A 95 -24.74 -14.38 -3.48
N GLN A 96 -24.30 -14.18 -4.73
CA GLN A 96 -25.01 -14.65 -5.93
C GLN A 96 -24.85 -16.15 -6.20
N ALA A 97 -23.84 -16.79 -5.60
CA ALA A 97 -23.57 -18.21 -5.76
C ALA A 97 -24.30 -19.10 -4.73
N GLN A 98 -25.01 -18.49 -3.77
CA GLN A 98 -25.86 -19.16 -2.77
C GLN A 98 -27.30 -19.31 -3.27
#